data_AF-A0A352SVV4-F1
#
_entry.id   AF-A0A352SVV4-F1
#
_cell.length_a   1.000
_cell.length_b   1.000
_cell.length_c   1.000
_cell.angle_alpha   90.00
_cell.angle_beta   90.00
_cell.angle_gamma   90.00
#
_symmetry.space_group_name_H-M   'P 1'
#
loop_
_entity.id
_entity.type
_entity.pdbx_description
1 polymer ?
#
loop_
_entity_poly.entity_id
_entity_poly.type
_entity_poly.pdbx_seq_one_letter_code
_entity_poly.pdbx_strand_id
1 'polypeptide(L)'
;MEKIKKLPLGKQILIGIVVGLAIGFISPKAAQVISPLGTVFLRLLKMLIVPLVFFSITSGVCKMGDVKQLRTVGLRFVLYIVLTSGLCAAVGVVAGLITRAGTGTTEFLNTAEIVESASYSFIDNVVSWVPENIVQAMSTANMLQIIFFAIFLGIALLSLGEKVKQMVLLIDQGSEAMLKITEYVMAFSPIGIASLMATMVTTISGATMKEVLGFIIMDNVCALIILVVIYPLILKV
;
A
#
# COMPACT_ATOMS: atom_id res chain seq x y z
N MET A 1 16.27 36.64 -3.31
CA MET A 1 15.73 35.68 -2.34
C MET A 1 16.16 34.29 -2.78
N GLU A 2 17.15 33.74 -2.08
CA GLU A 2 17.79 32.46 -2.40
C GLU A 2 16.76 31.35 -2.57
N LYS A 3 16.87 30.63 -3.68
CA LYS A 3 16.22 29.34 -3.88
C LYS A 3 16.80 28.38 -2.85
N ILE A 4 16.14 28.26 -1.69
CA ILE A 4 16.35 27.14 -0.78
C ILE A 4 16.18 25.88 -1.63
N LYS A 5 17.28 25.16 -1.91
CA LYS A 5 17.25 23.88 -2.63
C LYS A 5 16.30 22.97 -1.84
N LYS A 6 15.06 22.82 -2.32
CA LYS A 6 14.09 21.92 -1.71
C LYS A 6 14.73 20.54 -1.65
N LEU A 7 14.96 20.04 -0.44
CA LEU A 7 15.51 18.71 -0.23
C LEU A 7 14.63 17.68 -0.95
N PRO A 8 15.19 16.62 -1.55
CA PRO A 8 14.39 15.53 -2.10
C PRO A 8 13.40 15.01 -1.06
N LEU A 9 12.17 14.69 -1.49
CA LEU A 9 11.09 14.28 -0.59
C LEU A 9 11.50 13.11 0.31
N GLY A 10 12.21 12.12 -0.23
CA GLY A 10 12.73 10.99 0.55
C GLY A 10 13.66 11.42 1.70
N LYS A 11 14.50 12.45 1.49
CA LYS A 11 15.34 13.01 2.58
C LYS A 11 14.50 13.74 3.62
N GLN A 12 13.44 14.44 3.20
CA GLN A 12 12.52 15.10 4.14
C GLN A 12 11.77 14.08 5.01
N ILE A 13 11.33 12.97 4.42
CA ILE A 13 10.68 11.88 5.16
C ILE A 13 11.64 11.25 6.16
N LEU A 14 12.89 10.96 5.76
CA LEU A 14 13.92 10.45 6.66
C LEU A 14 14.15 11.39 7.86
N ILE A 15 14.28 12.70 7.60
CA ILE A 15 14.38 13.70 8.67
C ILE A 15 13.14 13.68 9.55
N GLY A 16 11.94 13.62 8.96
CA GLY A 16 10.67 13.53 9.68
C GLY A 16 10.60 12.31 10.60
N ILE A 17 11.04 11.14 10.14
CA ILE A 17 11.12 9.92 10.96
C ILE A 17 12.03 10.14 12.17
N VAL A 18 13.25 10.64 11.94
CA VAL A 18 14.24 10.86 13.02
C VAL A 18 13.72 11.88 14.03
N VAL A 19 13.14 13.00 13.57
CA VAL A 19 12.56 14.04 14.42
C VAL A 19 11.36 13.50 15.20
N GLY A 20 10.48 12.74 14.55
CA GLY A 20 9.32 12.11 15.18
C GLY A 20 9.73 11.17 16.30
N LEU A 21 10.67 10.26 16.03
CA LEU A 21 11.22 9.35 17.03
C LEU A 21 11.83 10.12 18.21
N ALA A 22 12.64 11.16 17.94
CA ALA A 22 13.24 11.98 19.00
C ALA A 22 12.18 12.65 19.89
N ILE A 23 11.12 13.22 19.30
CA ILE A 23 10.02 13.85 20.05
C ILE A 23 9.33 12.82 20.94
N GLY A 24 9.00 11.65 20.41
CA GLY A 24 8.31 10.60 21.17
C GLY A 24 9.14 10.03 22.32
N PHE A 25 10.46 9.89 22.15
CA PHE A 25 11.36 9.45 23.23
C PHE A 25 11.55 10.50 24.32
N ILE A 26 11.68 11.78 23.97
CA ILE A 26 11.96 12.85 24.94
C ILE A 26 10.70 13.25 25.70
N SER A 27 9.55 13.32 25.01
CA SER A 27 8.30 13.80 25.61
C SER A 27 7.07 13.12 24.99
N PRO A 28 6.53 12.08 25.65
CA PRO A 28 5.26 11.47 25.25
C PRO A 28 4.10 12.46 25.19
N LYS A 29 4.12 13.51 26.02
CA LYS A 29 3.12 14.59 25.96
C LYS A 29 3.22 15.39 24.66
N ALA A 30 4.44 15.68 24.19
CA ALA A 30 4.62 16.38 22.91
C ALA A 30 4.14 15.52 21.73
N ALA A 31 4.38 14.20 21.78
CA ALA A 31 3.86 13.26 20.79
C ALA A 31 2.31 13.29 20.70
N GLN A 32 1.62 13.33 21.85
CA GLN A 32 0.15 13.44 21.88
C GLN A 32 -0.35 14.74 21.24
N VAL A 33 0.35 15.87 21.45
CA VAL A 33 -0.03 17.17 20.86
C VAL A 33 0.10 17.16 19.35
N ILE A 34 1.11 16.50 18.79
CA ILE A 34 1.31 16.44 17.34
C ILE A 34 0.55 15.30 16.66
N SER A 35 0.05 14.31 17.40
CA SER A 35 -0.70 13.14 16.90
C SER A 35 -1.84 13.45 15.91
N PRO A 36 -2.61 14.56 16.06
CA PRO A 36 -3.63 14.93 15.09
C PRO A 36 -3.09 15.12 13.66
N LEU A 37 -1.84 15.55 13.50
CA LEU A 37 -1.21 15.71 12.18
C LEU A 37 -1.05 14.37 11.45
N GLY A 38 -0.64 13.32 12.17
CA GLY A 38 -0.55 11.96 11.65
C GLY A 38 -1.94 11.40 11.32
N THR A 39 -2.94 11.70 12.15
CA THR A 39 -4.34 11.31 11.89
C THR A 39 -4.88 11.97 10.62
N VAL A 40 -4.62 13.27 10.43
CA VAL A 40 -4.98 13.99 9.20
C VAL A 40 -4.27 13.37 8.00
N PHE A 41 -2.97 13.06 8.09
CA PHE A 41 -2.24 12.40 7.01
C PHE A 41 -2.85 11.04 6.63
N LEU A 42 -3.17 10.18 7.61
CA LEU A 42 -3.83 8.90 7.35
C LEU A 42 -5.21 9.07 6.72
N ARG A 43 -5.98 10.10 7.13
CA ARG A 43 -7.28 10.41 6.52
C ARG A 43 -7.13 10.89 5.08
N LEU A 44 -6.13 11.71 4.78
CA LEU A 44 -5.82 12.13 3.41
C LEU A 44 -5.48 10.92 2.52
N LEU A 45 -4.64 10.00 3.02
CA LEU A 45 -4.35 8.74 2.34
C LEU A 45 -5.59 7.87 2.14
N LYS A 46 -6.44 7.69 3.15
CA LYS A 46 -7.67 6.90 3.02
C LYS A 46 -8.67 7.52 2.03
N MET A 47 -8.77 8.85 2.02
CA MET A 47 -9.64 9.59 1.11
C MET A 47 -9.24 9.40 -0.36
N LEU A 48 -7.93 9.37 -0.67
CA LEU A 48 -7.47 9.28 -2.05
C LEU A 48 -7.52 7.86 -2.63
N ILE A 49 -7.41 6.82 -1.81
CA ILE A 49 -7.25 5.43 -2.28
C ILE A 49 -8.44 4.98 -3.16
N VAL A 50 -9.69 5.14 -2.70
CA VAL A 50 -10.88 4.66 -3.44
C VAL A 50 -11.00 5.33 -4.81
N PRO A 51 -11.02 6.68 -4.93
CA PRO A 51 -11.12 7.34 -6.23
C PRO A 51 -9.90 7.10 -7.12
N LEU A 52 -8.69 7.14 -6.55
CA LEU A 52 -7.45 6.92 -7.31
C LEU A 52 -7.45 5.55 -7.97
N VAL A 53 -7.79 4.50 -7.21
CA VAL A 53 -7.85 3.13 -7.75
C VAL A 53 -8.92 3.02 -8.83
N PHE A 54 -10.12 3.54 -8.58
CA PHE A 54 -11.22 3.49 -9.55
C PHE A 54 -10.84 4.15 -10.88
N PHE A 55 -10.39 5.42 -10.85
CA PHE A 55 -10.03 6.14 -12.07
C PHE A 55 -8.78 5.57 -12.74
N SER A 56 -7.73 5.23 -11.98
CA SER A 56 -6.46 4.80 -12.55
C SER A 56 -6.53 3.41 -13.16
N ILE A 57 -7.26 2.47 -12.54
CA ILE A 57 -7.45 1.14 -13.11
C ILE A 57 -8.36 1.23 -14.34
N THR A 58 -9.48 1.96 -14.27
CA THR A 58 -10.38 2.12 -15.42
C THR A 58 -9.67 2.80 -16.60
N SER A 59 -8.91 3.89 -16.35
CA SER A 59 -8.09 4.56 -17.38
C SER A 59 -7.03 3.62 -17.94
N GLY A 60 -6.30 2.90 -17.08
CA GLY A 60 -5.27 1.95 -17.47
C GLY A 60 -5.79 0.86 -18.41
N VAL A 61 -6.97 0.30 -18.13
CA VAL A 61 -7.63 -0.68 -18.99
C VAL A 61 -8.04 -0.06 -20.34
N CYS A 62 -8.61 1.15 -20.33
CA CYS A 62 -9.00 1.83 -21.57
C CYS A 62 -7.79 2.15 -22.47
N LYS A 63 -6.61 2.39 -21.90
CA LYS A 63 -5.37 2.68 -22.63
C LYS A 63 -4.73 1.44 -23.31
N MET A 64 -5.16 0.23 -22.97
CA MET A 64 -4.63 -1.01 -23.58
C MET A 64 -5.12 -1.24 -25.03
N GLY A 65 -6.04 -0.44 -25.55
CA GLY A 65 -6.43 -0.42 -26.96
C GLY A 65 -7.35 -1.56 -27.42
N ASP A 66 -7.16 -2.80 -26.95
CA ASP A 66 -8.08 -3.92 -27.20
C ASP A 66 -8.12 -4.91 -26.01
N VAL A 67 -9.27 -5.56 -25.82
CA VAL A 67 -9.52 -6.57 -24.78
C VAL A 67 -8.57 -7.75 -24.90
N LYS A 68 -8.12 -8.10 -26.12
CA LYS A 68 -7.11 -9.15 -26.32
C LYS A 68 -5.77 -8.81 -25.65
N GLN A 69 -5.35 -7.54 -25.70
CA GLN A 69 -4.11 -7.12 -25.04
C GLN A 69 -4.27 -7.17 -23.52
N LEU A 70 -5.40 -6.70 -22.99
CA LEU A 70 -5.71 -6.82 -21.56
C LEU A 70 -5.62 -8.27 -21.09
N ARG A 71 -6.20 -9.22 -21.82
CA ARG A 71 -6.13 -10.65 -21.49
C ARG A 71 -4.69 -11.16 -21.49
N THR A 72 -3.93 -10.89 -22.55
CA THR A 72 -2.57 -11.44 -22.67
C THR A 72 -1.60 -10.81 -21.67
N VAL A 73 -1.63 -9.49 -21.52
CA VAL A 73 -0.77 -8.76 -20.57
C VAL A 73 -1.20 -9.04 -19.13
N GLY A 74 -2.50 -8.97 -18.85
CA GLY A 74 -3.07 -9.22 -17.53
C GLY A 74 -2.77 -10.63 -17.04
N LEU A 75 -2.97 -11.66 -17.87
CA LEU A 75 -2.71 -13.05 -17.47
C LEU A 75 -1.21 -13.29 -17.23
N ARG A 76 -0.32 -12.75 -18.08
CA ARG A 76 1.13 -12.80 -17.87
C ARG A 76 1.53 -12.10 -16.58
N PHE A 77 0.91 -10.96 -16.28
CA PHE A 77 1.18 -10.20 -15.07
C PHE A 77 0.68 -10.92 -13.81
N VAL A 78 -0.49 -11.55 -13.85
CA VAL A 78 -1.00 -12.37 -12.73
C VAL A 78 -0.07 -13.56 -12.47
N LEU A 79 0.34 -14.28 -13.51
CA LEU A 79 1.32 -15.37 -13.40
C LEU A 79 2.64 -14.88 -12.79
N TYR A 80 3.14 -13.74 -13.28
CA TYR A 80 4.35 -13.11 -12.74
C TYR A 80 4.19 -12.75 -11.25
N ILE A 81 3.08 -12.12 -10.85
CA ILE A 81 2.83 -11.77 -9.45
C ILE A 81 2.71 -13.01 -8.58
N VAL A 82 1.96 -14.04 -9.00
CA VAL A 82 1.78 -15.26 -8.18
C VAL A 82 3.12 -15.96 -7.95
N LEU A 83 3.94 -16.10 -9.00
CA LEU A 83 5.25 -16.74 -8.90
C LEU A 83 6.21 -15.91 -8.03
N THR A 84 6.32 -14.61 -8.29
CA THR A 84 7.25 -13.73 -7.55
C THR A 84 6.82 -13.55 -6.09
N SER A 85 5.53 -13.33 -5.82
CA SER A 85 5.01 -13.24 -4.44
C SER A 85 5.16 -14.56 -3.68
N GLY A 86 4.94 -15.70 -4.33
CA GLY A 86 5.19 -17.02 -3.74
C GLY A 86 6.65 -17.21 -3.35
N LEU A 87 7.60 -16.81 -4.21
CA LEU A 87 9.03 -16.84 -3.90
C LEU A 87 9.38 -15.87 -2.76
N CYS A 88 8.87 -14.64 -2.79
CA CYS A 88 9.08 -13.67 -1.72
C CYS A 88 8.54 -14.17 -0.38
N ALA A 89 7.34 -14.77 -0.37
CA ALA A 89 6.73 -15.34 0.82
C ALA A 89 7.56 -16.52 1.36
N ALA A 90 8.08 -17.39 0.49
CA ALA A 90 8.96 -18.48 0.91
C ALA A 90 10.24 -17.96 1.58
N VAL A 91 10.89 -16.95 1.00
CA VAL A 91 12.08 -16.31 1.60
C VAL A 91 11.73 -15.66 2.94
N GLY A 92 10.63 -14.92 3.02
CA GLY A 92 10.18 -14.27 4.26
C GLY A 92 9.86 -15.25 5.38
N VAL A 93 9.19 -16.36 5.06
CA VAL A 93 8.90 -17.44 6.03
C VAL A 93 10.18 -18.10 6.52
N VAL A 94 11.11 -18.45 5.61
CA VAL A 94 12.39 -19.05 6.00
C VAL A 94 13.20 -18.09 6.88
N ALA A 95 13.29 -16.82 6.51
CA ALA A 95 13.98 -15.81 7.30
C ALA A 95 13.35 -15.64 8.68
N GLY A 96 12.02 -15.56 8.76
CA GLY A 96 11.27 -15.47 10.03
C GLY A 96 11.48 -16.69 10.93
N LEU A 97 11.51 -17.90 10.36
CA LEU A 97 11.78 -19.14 11.11
C LEU A 97 13.21 -19.19 11.67
N ILE A 98 14.20 -18.65 10.94
CA ILE A 98 15.60 -18.59 11.36
C ILE A 98 15.81 -17.53 12.44
N THR A 99 15.33 -16.31 12.21
CA THR A 99 15.57 -15.17 13.11
C THR A 99 14.68 -15.22 14.35
N ARG A 100 13.53 -15.91 14.27
CA ARG A 100 12.51 -15.93 15.32
C ARG A 100 12.18 -14.51 15.82
N ALA A 101 12.10 -13.57 14.88
CA ALA A 101 11.80 -12.17 15.17
C ALA A 101 10.45 -12.05 15.87
N GLY A 102 10.41 -11.36 17.02
CA GLY A 102 9.17 -11.11 17.78
C GLY A 102 8.93 -12.07 18.96
N THR A 103 9.77 -13.08 19.20
CA THR A 103 9.65 -13.98 20.37
C THR A 103 9.68 -13.25 21.73
N GLY A 104 10.28 -12.07 21.79
CA GLY A 104 10.30 -11.20 22.98
C GLY A 104 9.16 -10.18 23.08
N THR A 105 8.20 -10.17 22.15
CA THR A 105 7.23 -9.09 22.00
C THR A 105 5.79 -9.55 22.29
N THR A 106 5.41 -9.55 23.56
CA THR A 106 4.05 -9.90 23.98
C THR A 106 3.11 -8.69 24.06
N GLU A 107 3.64 -7.47 23.94
CA GLU A 107 2.87 -6.21 24.04
C GLU A 107 1.82 -6.05 22.93
N PHE A 108 1.97 -6.77 21.82
CA PHE A 108 0.98 -6.81 20.72
C PHE A 108 -0.02 -7.96 20.85
N LEU A 109 0.18 -8.88 21.80
CA LEU A 109 -0.69 -10.04 22.00
C LEU A 109 -1.80 -9.67 23.00
N ASN A 110 -2.97 -9.33 22.48
CA ASN A 110 -4.17 -9.35 23.31
C ASN A 110 -4.37 -10.79 23.81
N THR A 111 -4.32 -10.98 25.14
CA THR A 111 -4.25 -12.29 25.81
C THR A 111 -5.55 -13.14 25.72
N ALA A 112 -6.44 -12.94 24.74
CA ALA A 112 -7.72 -13.68 24.72
C ALA A 112 -8.40 -13.85 23.35
N GLU A 113 -7.72 -13.68 22.22
CA GLU A 113 -8.31 -14.12 20.95
C GLU A 113 -7.95 -15.59 20.70
N ILE A 114 -8.91 -16.46 21.04
CA ILE A 114 -8.97 -17.81 20.47
C ILE A 114 -9.05 -17.59 18.95
N VAL A 115 -7.95 -17.82 18.25
CA VAL A 115 -7.95 -17.81 16.79
C VAL A 115 -8.76 -19.02 16.36
N GLU A 116 -10.06 -18.80 16.11
CA GLU A 116 -10.87 -19.78 15.41
C GLU A 116 -10.16 -20.10 14.09
N SER A 117 -9.96 -21.39 13.83
CA SER A 117 -9.45 -21.84 12.55
C SER A 117 -10.43 -21.39 11.47
N ALA A 118 -10.10 -20.31 10.76
CA ALA A 118 -10.91 -19.85 9.65
C ALA A 118 -10.98 -20.97 8.60
N SER A 119 -12.18 -21.48 8.33
CA SER A 119 -12.39 -22.36 7.19
C SER A 119 -12.23 -21.53 5.92
N TYR A 120 -11.05 -21.61 5.31
CA TYR A 120 -10.80 -20.91 4.07
C TYR A 120 -11.41 -21.67 2.89
N SER A 121 -12.48 -21.11 2.33
CA SER A 121 -13.04 -21.55 1.06
C SER A 121 -12.50 -20.67 -0.06
N PHE A 122 -11.66 -21.26 -0.92
CA PHE A 122 -11.13 -20.54 -2.09
C PHE A 122 -12.25 -20.08 -3.02
N ILE A 123 -13.30 -20.89 -3.19
CA ILE A 123 -14.43 -20.57 -4.07
C ILE A 123 -15.19 -19.36 -3.52
N ASP A 124 -15.51 -19.35 -2.22
CA ASP A 124 -16.24 -18.23 -1.62
C ASP A 124 -15.42 -16.94 -1.66
N ASN A 125 -14.10 -17.04 -1.50
CA ASN A 125 -13.21 -15.90 -1.70
C ASN A 125 -13.32 -15.34 -3.13
N VAL A 126 -13.25 -16.19 -4.16
CA VAL A 126 -13.37 -15.74 -5.56
C VAL A 126 -14.75 -15.11 -5.84
N VAL A 127 -15.83 -15.68 -5.30
CA VAL A 127 -17.18 -15.11 -5.43
C VAL A 127 -17.25 -13.71 -4.80
N SER A 128 -16.57 -13.50 -3.65
CA SER A 128 -16.55 -12.21 -2.96
C SER A 128 -15.90 -11.06 -3.75
N TRP A 129 -15.16 -11.38 -4.82
CA TRP A 129 -14.52 -10.37 -5.69
C TRP A 129 -15.55 -9.58 -6.48
N VAL A 130 -16.70 -10.18 -6.79
CA VAL A 130 -17.80 -9.51 -7.48
C VAL A 130 -18.64 -8.75 -6.44
N PRO A 131 -18.72 -7.41 -6.49
CA PRO A 131 -19.57 -6.67 -5.57
C PRO A 131 -21.05 -6.93 -5.87
N GLU A 132 -21.84 -7.14 -4.81
CA GLU A 132 -23.31 -7.02 -4.90
C GLU A 132 -23.74 -5.58 -5.19
N ASN A 133 -23.01 -4.60 -4.63
CA ASN A 133 -23.28 -3.18 -4.80
C ASN A 133 -21.97 -2.36 -4.79
N ILE A 134 -21.69 -1.66 -5.90
CA ILE A 134 -20.46 -0.87 -6.05
C ILE A 134 -20.40 0.34 -5.11
N VAL A 135 -21.53 0.99 -4.81
CA VAL A 135 -21.56 2.15 -3.91
C VAL A 135 -21.19 1.71 -2.50
N GLN A 136 -21.68 0.54 -2.07
CA GLN A 136 -21.31 -0.06 -0.78
C GLN A 136 -19.84 -0.48 -0.76
N ALA A 137 -19.32 -1.06 -1.84
CA ALA A 137 -17.90 -1.40 -1.94
C ALA A 137 -17.02 -0.15 -1.81
N MET A 138 -17.40 0.96 -2.44
CA MET A 138 -16.71 2.24 -2.33
C MET A 138 -16.79 2.85 -0.92
N SER A 139 -17.95 2.76 -0.25
CA SER A 139 -18.13 3.31 1.10
C SER A 139 -17.34 2.55 2.17
N THR A 140 -17.25 1.22 2.01
CA THR A 140 -16.51 0.32 2.90
C THR A 140 -15.03 0.17 2.51
N ALA A 141 -14.60 0.82 1.43
CA ALA A 141 -13.27 0.70 0.87
C ALA A 141 -12.86 -0.76 0.58
N ASN A 142 -13.80 -1.59 0.10
CA ASN A 142 -13.50 -2.95 -0.36
C ASN A 142 -12.73 -2.90 -1.68
N MET A 143 -11.39 -2.86 -1.57
CA MET A 143 -10.48 -2.65 -2.69
C MET A 143 -10.64 -3.69 -3.80
N LEU A 144 -10.80 -4.95 -3.42
CA LEU A 144 -10.87 -6.06 -4.37
C LEU A 144 -12.10 -5.92 -5.28
N GLN A 145 -13.25 -5.61 -4.67
CA GLN A 145 -14.50 -5.36 -5.39
C GLN A 145 -14.44 -4.10 -6.27
N ILE A 146 -13.82 -3.03 -5.79
CA ILE A 146 -13.64 -1.79 -6.56
C ILE A 146 -12.73 -2.05 -7.77
N ILE A 147 -11.64 -2.79 -7.60
CA ILE A 147 -10.73 -3.17 -8.69
C ILE A 147 -11.46 -4.04 -9.70
N PHE A 148 -12.22 -5.05 -9.26
CA PHE A 148 -12.99 -5.92 -10.14
C PHE A 148 -13.97 -5.12 -11.00
N PHE A 149 -14.75 -4.23 -10.38
CA PHE A 149 -15.68 -3.34 -11.09
C PHE A 149 -14.95 -2.38 -12.05
N ALA A 150 -13.85 -1.75 -11.63
CA ALA A 150 -13.09 -0.82 -12.45
C ALA A 150 -12.53 -1.49 -13.71
N ILE A 151 -12.05 -2.73 -13.60
CA ILE A 151 -11.61 -3.54 -14.74
C ILE A 151 -12.80 -3.83 -15.67
N PHE A 152 -13.92 -4.29 -15.12
CA PHE A 152 -15.11 -4.64 -15.89
C PHE A 152 -15.68 -3.42 -16.64
N LEU A 153 -15.75 -2.27 -15.97
CA LEU A 153 -16.13 -0.99 -16.56
C LEU A 153 -15.15 -0.60 -17.68
N GLY A 154 -13.84 -0.69 -17.43
CA GLY A 154 -12.83 -0.40 -18.44
C GLY A 154 -12.97 -1.26 -19.69
N ILE A 155 -13.23 -2.56 -19.54
CA ILE A 155 -13.50 -3.49 -20.66
C ILE A 155 -14.76 -3.08 -21.42
N ALA A 156 -15.83 -2.71 -20.72
CA ALA A 156 -17.08 -2.28 -21.34
C ALA A 156 -16.88 -0.98 -22.15
N LEU A 157 -16.17 0.01 -21.58
CA LEU A 157 -15.85 1.26 -22.27
C LEU A 157 -14.99 1.03 -23.52
N LEU A 158 -13.98 0.16 -23.41
CA LEU A 158 -13.13 -0.21 -24.53
C LEU A 158 -13.92 -0.89 -25.66
N SER A 159 -14.87 -1.76 -25.29
CA SER A 159 -15.72 -2.49 -26.24
C SER A 159 -16.74 -1.60 -26.95
N LEU A 160 -17.18 -0.50 -26.31
CA LEU A 160 -18.09 0.49 -26.90
C LEU A 160 -17.39 1.45 -27.87
N GLY A 161 -16.05 1.53 -27.83
CA GLY A 161 -15.23 2.28 -28.77
C GLY A 161 -15.58 3.78 -28.80
N GLU A 162 -15.73 4.33 -30.02
CA GLU A 162 -15.91 5.78 -30.20
C GLU A 162 -17.17 6.36 -29.54
N LYS A 163 -18.21 5.53 -29.32
CA LYS A 163 -19.47 5.98 -28.70
C LYS A 163 -19.28 6.60 -27.32
N VAL A 164 -18.25 6.18 -26.59
CA VAL A 164 -17.96 6.61 -25.22
C VAL A 164 -16.65 7.38 -25.10
N LYS A 165 -16.11 7.91 -26.21
CA LYS A 165 -14.83 8.63 -26.24
C LYS A 165 -14.74 9.74 -25.20
N GLN A 166 -15.82 10.50 -24.99
CA GLN A 166 -15.88 11.54 -23.96
C GLN A 166 -15.80 10.96 -22.54
N MET A 167 -16.43 9.82 -22.27
CA MET A 167 -16.38 9.16 -20.97
C MET A 167 -14.98 8.62 -20.68
N VAL A 168 -14.32 8.01 -21.67
CA VAL A 168 -12.92 7.57 -21.55
C VAL A 168 -11.99 8.75 -21.23
N LEU A 169 -12.19 9.89 -21.90
CA LEU A 169 -11.44 11.11 -21.60
C LEU A 169 -11.67 11.61 -20.17
N LEU A 170 -12.91 11.61 -19.69
CA LEU A 170 -13.23 12.00 -18.31
C LEU A 170 -12.59 11.07 -17.28
N ILE A 171 -12.59 9.76 -17.54
CA ILE A 171 -11.92 8.78 -16.68
C ILE A 171 -10.41 9.05 -16.63
N ASP A 172 -9.81 9.38 -17.76
CA ASP A 172 -8.38 9.67 -17.83
C ASP A 172 -8.01 10.96 -17.09
N GLN A 173 -8.75 12.04 -17.34
CA GLN A 173 -8.60 13.30 -16.62
C GLN A 173 -8.85 13.14 -15.11
N GLY A 174 -9.78 12.27 -14.74
CA GLY A 174 -10.01 11.88 -13.34
C GLY A 174 -8.79 11.21 -12.72
N SER A 175 -8.12 10.31 -13.44
CA SER A 175 -6.87 9.68 -12.98
C SER A 175 -5.76 10.73 -12.80
N GLU A 176 -5.58 11.64 -13.76
CA GLU A 176 -4.61 12.74 -13.65
C GLU A 176 -4.90 13.66 -12.45
N ALA A 177 -6.18 14.00 -12.23
CA ALA A 177 -6.59 14.78 -11.06
C ALA A 177 -6.26 14.06 -9.75
N MET A 178 -6.49 12.74 -9.66
CA MET A 178 -6.16 11.95 -8.48
C MET A 178 -4.64 11.83 -8.25
N LEU A 179 -3.85 11.70 -9.32
CA LEU A 179 -2.40 11.77 -9.24
C LEU A 179 -1.94 13.14 -8.72
N LYS A 180 -2.59 14.23 -9.16
CA LYS A 180 -2.28 15.58 -8.68
C LYS A 180 -2.61 15.77 -7.20
N ILE A 181 -3.74 15.26 -6.74
CA ILE A 181 -4.09 15.24 -5.31
C ILE A 181 -3.06 14.42 -4.52
N THR A 182 -2.60 13.29 -5.07
CA THR A 182 -1.56 12.47 -4.46
C THR A 182 -0.27 13.28 -4.25
N GLU A 183 0.14 14.12 -5.20
CA GLU A 183 1.29 15.02 -5.00
C GLU A 183 1.09 15.97 -3.81
N TYR A 184 -0.10 16.55 -3.66
CA TYR A 184 -0.41 17.44 -2.53
C TYR A 184 -0.35 16.71 -1.19
N VAL A 185 -0.92 15.50 -1.13
CA VAL A 185 -0.87 14.67 0.09
C VAL A 185 0.56 14.25 0.40
N MET A 186 1.34 13.87 -0.61
CA MET A 186 2.74 13.49 -0.44
C MET A 186 3.62 14.66 0.00
N ALA A 187 3.31 15.90 -0.38
CA ALA A 187 4.00 17.08 0.14
C ALA A 187 3.83 17.26 1.67
N PHE A 188 2.72 16.77 2.23
CA PHE A 188 2.47 16.76 3.67
C PHE A 188 3.10 15.56 4.40
N SER A 189 3.54 14.53 3.66
CA SER A 189 4.05 13.28 4.24
C SER A 189 5.18 13.44 5.27
N PRO A 190 6.16 14.36 5.16
CA PRO A 190 7.21 14.48 6.18
C PRO A 190 6.66 14.84 7.56
N ILE A 191 5.65 15.70 7.61
CA ILE A 191 5.00 16.15 8.85
C ILE A 191 4.08 15.05 9.40
N GLY A 192 3.29 14.44 8.52
CA GLY A 192 2.42 13.32 8.87
C GLY A 192 3.19 12.13 9.43
N ILE A 193 4.26 11.71 8.76
CA ILE A 193 5.12 10.61 9.19
C ILE A 193 5.85 10.95 10.49
N ALA A 194 6.36 12.18 10.67
CA ALA A 194 6.98 12.57 11.93
C ALA A 194 6.02 12.43 13.12
N SER A 195 4.77 12.89 12.96
CA SER A 195 3.71 12.73 13.96
C SER A 195 3.39 11.27 14.25
N LEU A 196 3.25 10.44 13.20
CA LEU A 196 2.99 9.00 13.36
C LEU A 196 4.12 8.29 14.09
N MET A 197 5.38 8.58 13.77
CA MET A 197 6.54 7.98 14.43
C MET A 197 6.65 8.43 15.89
N ALA A 198 6.37 9.71 16.18
CA ALA A 198 6.35 10.22 17.54
C ALA A 198 5.30 9.53 18.41
N THR A 199 4.10 9.27 17.88
CA THR A 199 3.07 8.54 18.62
C THR A 199 3.42 7.05 18.74
N MET A 200 3.89 6.41 17.66
CA MET A 200 4.22 4.98 17.64
C MET A 200 5.25 4.59 18.70
N VAL A 201 6.30 5.41 18.88
CA VAL A 201 7.36 5.07 19.85
C VAL A 201 6.89 5.18 21.31
N THR A 202 5.81 5.92 21.58
CA THR A 202 5.23 6.01 22.94
C THR A 202 4.38 4.81 23.32
N THR A 203 3.99 3.97 22.35
CA THR A 203 3.11 2.80 22.57
C THR A 203 3.88 1.48 22.67
N ILE A 204 5.21 1.50 22.56
CA ILE A 204 6.08 0.32 22.60
C ILE A 204 7.13 0.47 23.69
N SER A 205 7.48 -0.61 24.40
CA SER A 205 8.63 -0.57 25.31
C SER A 205 9.96 -0.57 24.56
N GLY A 206 11.04 -0.22 25.26
CA GLY A 206 12.40 -0.29 24.70
C GLY A 206 12.82 -1.70 24.27
N ALA A 207 12.28 -2.75 24.90
CA ALA A 207 12.52 -4.14 24.50
C ALA A 207 11.81 -4.47 23.18
N THR A 208 10.54 -4.09 23.06
CA THR A 208 9.76 -4.20 21.81
C THR A 208 10.39 -3.41 20.67
N MET A 209 10.94 -2.23 20.95
CA MET A 209 11.62 -1.40 19.94
C MET A 209 12.84 -2.11 19.33
N LYS A 210 13.62 -2.84 20.15
CA LYS A 210 14.76 -3.62 19.66
C LYS A 210 14.31 -4.76 18.74
N GLU A 211 13.23 -5.46 19.10
CA GLU A 211 12.65 -6.54 18.29
C GLU A 211 12.10 -6.00 16.96
N VAL A 212 11.37 -4.88 16.99
CA VAL A 212 10.86 -4.20 15.78
C VAL A 212 12.00 -3.77 14.87
N LEU A 213 13.08 -3.20 15.42
CA LEU A 213 14.24 -2.80 14.63
C LEU A 213 14.94 -4.03 14.01
N GLY A 214 15.08 -5.13 14.76
CA GLY A 214 15.61 -6.39 14.27
C GLY A 214 14.78 -6.97 13.12
N PHE A 215 13.45 -6.93 13.25
CA PHE A 215 12.51 -7.32 12.20
C PHE A 215 12.66 -6.45 10.95
N ILE A 216 12.74 -5.12 11.09
CA ILE A 216 12.94 -4.19 9.96
C ILE A 216 14.27 -4.48 9.24
N ILE A 217 15.36 -4.71 9.98
CA ILE A 217 16.66 -5.02 9.37
C ILE A 217 16.56 -6.34 8.60
N MET A 218 15.97 -7.38 9.20
CA MET A 218 15.76 -8.67 8.53
C MET A 218 14.94 -8.52 7.25
N ASP A 219 13.81 -7.80 7.31
CA ASP A 219 12.95 -7.56 6.15
C ASP A 219 13.71 -6.84 5.02
N ASN A 220 14.49 -5.81 5.34
CA ASN A 220 15.32 -5.10 4.37
C ASN A 220 16.42 -6.00 3.77
N VAL A 221 17.04 -6.88 4.57
CA VAL A 221 18.01 -7.86 4.07
C VAL A 221 17.33 -8.85 3.12
N CYS A 222 16.13 -9.34 3.46
CA CYS A 222 15.36 -10.22 2.58
C CYS A 222 14.98 -9.51 1.27
N ALA A 223 14.50 -8.27 1.36
CA ALA A 223 14.19 -7.45 0.19
C ALA A 223 15.42 -7.23 -0.70
N LEU A 224 16.60 -7.01 -0.10
CA LEU A 224 17.85 -6.86 -0.85
C LEU A 224 18.28 -8.17 -1.53
N ILE A 225 18.10 -9.32 -0.87
CA ILE A 225 18.34 -10.63 -1.49
C ILE A 225 17.39 -10.83 -2.67
N ILE A 226 16.11 -10.54 -2.53
CA ILE A 226 15.13 -10.63 -3.62
C ILE A 226 15.55 -9.72 -4.78
N LEU A 227 15.95 -8.48 -4.49
CA LEU A 227 16.31 -7.49 -5.50
C LEU A 227 17.61 -7.83 -6.23
N VAL A 228 18.61 -8.38 -5.55
CA VAL A 228 19.94 -8.66 -6.12
C VAL A 228 20.03 -10.07 -6.72
N VAL A 229 19.26 -11.02 -6.20
CA VAL A 229 19.31 -12.42 -6.63
C VAL A 229 18.11 -12.78 -7.48
N ILE A 230 16.90 -12.63 -6.95
CA ILE A 230 15.68 -13.17 -7.57
C ILE A 230 15.28 -12.35 -8.82
N TYR A 231 15.22 -11.02 -8.72
CA TYR A 231 14.83 -10.21 -9.89
C TYR A 231 15.82 -10.32 -11.07
N PRO A 232 17.15 -10.28 -10.88
CA PRO A 232 18.08 -10.46 -12.00
C PRO A 232 18.03 -11.86 -12.61
N LEU A 233 17.71 -12.90 -11.83
CA LEU A 233 17.49 -14.25 -12.36
C LEU A 233 16.24 -14.31 -13.24
N ILE A 234 15.16 -13.65 -12.83
CA ILE A 234 13.92 -13.59 -13.61
C ILE A 234 14.10 -12.75 -14.89
N LEU A 235 14.84 -11.64 -14.82
CA LEU A 235 15.08 -10.74 -15.97
C LEU A 235 16.06 -11.30 -17.01
N LYS A 236 16.87 -12.30 -16.65
CA LYS A 236 17.78 -12.98 -17.58
C LYS A 236 17.09 -14.03 -18.46
N VAL A 237 15.86 -14.42 -18.12
CA VAL A 237 15.01 -15.38 -18.83
C VAL A 237 14.03 -14.62 -19.72
#